data_AF-A0A1Q6QCX3-F1
#
_entry.id   AF-A0A1Q6QCX3-F1
#
_cell.length_a   1.000
_cell.length_b   1.000
_cell.length_c   1.000
_cell.angle_alpha   90.00
_cell.angle_beta   90.00
_cell.angle_gamma   90.00
#
_symmetry.space_group_name_H-M   'P 1'
#
loop_
_entity.id
_entity.type
_entity.pdbx_description
1 polymer ?
#
loop_
_entity_poly.entity_id
_entity_poly.type
_entity_poly.pdbx_seq_one_letter_code
_entity_poly.pdbx_strand_id
1 'polypeptide(L)' 'MGDIVISMDHVRAQAAEYGHSERRECGYLLTHGLFHLMGYDHMTDEDKPVMRAMEEKSLASIGLTREE' A
#
# COMPACT_ATOMS: atom_id res chain seq x y z
N MET A 1 -4.68 -16.37 -9.75
CA MET A 1 -3.96 -15.73 -8.62
C MET A 1 -2.63 -15.31 -9.18
N GLY A 2 -2.36 -14.01 -9.23
CA GLY A 2 -1.16 -13.44 -9.85
C GLY A 2 -0.01 -13.29 -8.87
N ASP A 3 1.10 -12.75 -9.35
CA ASP A 3 2.31 -12.49 -8.57
C ASP A 3 2.43 -11.00 -8.23
N ILE A 4 3.01 -10.69 -7.07
CA ILE A 4 3.36 -9.33 -6.66
C ILE A 4 4.89 -9.25 -6.61
N VAL A 5 5.45 -8.30 -7.36
CA VAL A 5 6.89 -8.02 -7.36
C VAL A 5 7.11 -6.61 -6.82
N ILE A 6 7.92 -6.48 -5.77
CA ILE A 6 8.19 -5.20 -5.10
C ILE A 6 9.67 -4.84 -5.27
N SER A 7 9.93 -3.64 -5.78
CA SER A 7 11.29 -3.08 -5.86
C SER A 7 11.67 -2.44 -4.53
N MET A 8 12.66 -3.00 -3.84
CA MET A 8 13.15 -2.45 -2.57
C MET A 8 13.83 -1.09 -2.73
N ASP A 9 14.42 -0.80 -3.89
CA ASP A 9 15.01 0.52 -4.15
C ASP A 9 13.92 1.58 -4.26
N HIS A 10 12.77 1.22 -4.85
CA HIS A 10 11.62 2.12 -4.91
C HIS A 10 10.98 2.33 -3.53
N VAL A 11 10.84 1.26 -2.74
CA VAL A 11 10.39 1.33 -1.34
C VAL A 11 11.23 2.34 -0.56
N ARG A 12 12.55 2.28 -0.66
CA ARG A 12 13.45 3.22 0.03
C ARG A 12 13.27 4.65 -0.43
N ALA A 13 13.17 4.86 -1.73
CA ALA A 13 12.98 6.19 -2.30
C ALA A 13 11.66 6.82 -1.83
N GLN A 14 10.55 6.06 -1.90
CA GLN A 14 9.23 6.53 -1.47
C GLN A 14 9.14 6.69 0.05
N ALA A 15 9.77 5.78 0.81
CA ALA A 15 9.86 5.89 2.26
C ALA A 15 10.51 7.21 2.69
N ALA A 16 11.62 7.56 2.05
CA ALA A 16 12.31 8.83 2.28
C ALA A 16 11.51 10.05 1.80
N GLU A 17 10.83 9.95 0.65
CA GLU A 17 10.00 11.04 0.09
C GLU A 17 8.79 11.36 0.97
N TYR A 18 8.08 10.33 1.44
CA TYR A 18 6.85 10.48 2.21
C TYR A 18 7.08 10.54 3.73
N GLY A 19 8.33 10.38 4.19
CA GLY A 19 8.71 10.59 5.58
C GLY A 19 8.23 9.51 6.55
N HIS A 20 8.23 8.25 6.13
CA HIS A 20 7.79 7.10 6.93
C HIS A 20 8.71 5.88 6.70
N SER A 21 8.60 4.86 7.54
CA SER A 21 9.47 3.69 7.48
C SER A 21 9.40 2.89 6.17
N GLU A 22 10.53 2.29 5.76
CA GLU A 22 10.59 1.34 4.64
C GLU A 22 9.63 0.17 4.83
N ARG A 23 9.43 -0.24 6.09
CA ARG A 23 8.53 -1.33 6.45
C ARG A 23 7.07 -0.96 6.14
N ARG A 24 6.65 0.25 6.51
CA ARG A 24 5.32 0.76 6.19
C ARG A 24 5.14 0.88 4.69
N GLU A 25 6.12 1.41 3.96
CA GLU A 25 6.01 1.57 2.51
C GLU A 25 5.94 0.21 1.78
N CYS A 26 6.75 -0.75 2.19
CA CYS A 26 6.68 -2.12 1.65
C CYS A 26 5.32 -2.77 1.96
N GLY A 27 4.82 -2.62 3.19
CA GLY A 27 3.49 -3.09 3.58
C GLY A 27 2.37 -2.45 2.76
N TYR A 28 2.50 -1.15 2.47
CA TYR A 28 1.57 -0.41 1.62
C TYR A 28 1.56 -0.96 0.20
N LEU A 29 2.72 -1.10 -0.46
CA LEU A 29 2.81 -1.64 -1.82
C LEU A 29 2.31 -3.09 -1.92
N LEU A 30 2.59 -3.92 -0.91
CA LEU A 30 2.08 -5.28 -0.84
C LEU A 30 0.54 -5.30 -0.73
N THR A 31 0.00 -4.49 0.18
CA THR A 31 -1.45 -4.40 0.40
C THR A 31 -2.16 -3.87 -0.84
N HIS A 32 -1.59 -2.85 -1.47
CA HIS A 32 -2.06 -2.25 -2.70
C HIS A 32 -2.10 -3.28 -3.85
N GLY A 33 -0.99 -3.99 -4.09
CA GLY A 33 -0.92 -5.05 -5.09
C GLY A 33 -1.90 -6.19 -4.80
N LEU A 34 -2.10 -6.55 -3.53
CA LEU A 34 -3.06 -7.57 -3.14
C LEU A 34 -4.50 -7.14 -3.44
N PHE A 35 -4.87 -5.89 -3.15
CA PHE A 35 -6.21 -5.37 -3.48
C PHE A 35 -6.46 -5.35 -4.99
N HIS A 36 -5.45 -5.01 -5.79
CA HIS A 36 -5.55 -5.15 -7.25
C HIS A 36 -5.75 -6.60 -7.70
N LEU A 37 -5.04 -7.55 -7.12
CA LEU A 37 -5.26 -8.98 -7.41
C LEU A 37 -6.64 -9.49 -6.98
N MET A 38 -7.26 -8.85 -5.99
CA MET A 38 -8.63 -9.14 -5.55
C MET A 38 -9.71 -8.44 -6.39
N GLY A 39 -9.32 -7.65 -7.39
CA GLY A 39 -10.23 -6.97 -8.32
C GLY A 39 -10.68 -5.58 -7.87
N TYR A 40 -10.05 -5.02 -6.84
CA TYR A 40 -10.24 -3.61 -6.49
C TYR A 40 -9.35 -2.73 -7.37
N ASP A 41 -9.87 -1.58 -7.75
CA ASP A 41 -9.12 -0.58 -8.52
C ASP A 41 -9.31 0.81 -7.89
N HIS A 42 -8.46 1.73 -8.28
CA HIS A 42 -8.43 3.12 -7.85
C HIS A 42 -8.34 4.10 -9.02
N MET A 43 -8.59 3.62 -10.25
CA MET A 43 -8.55 4.44 -11.46
C MET A 43 -9.68 5.48 -11.55
N THR A 44 -10.79 5.27 -10.84
CA THR A 44 -11.91 6.23 -10.78
C THR A 44 -11.91 6.98 -9.44
N ASP A 45 -12.46 8.19 -9.45
CA ASP A 45 -12.61 9.00 -8.23
C ASP A 45 -13.58 8.36 -7.21
N GLU A 46 -14.45 7.46 -7.65
CA GLU A 46 -15.41 6.72 -6.83
C GLU A 46 -14.78 5.50 -6.15
N ASP A 47 -13.91 4.76 -6.87
CA ASP A 47 -13.29 3.54 -6.36
C ASP A 47 -12.07 3.83 -5.47
N LYS A 48 -11.34 4.91 -5.77
CA LYS A 48 -10.15 5.35 -5.03
C LYS A 48 -10.37 5.49 -3.52
N PRO A 49 -11.41 6.17 -3.01
CA PRO A 49 -11.63 6.26 -1.55
C PRO A 49 -11.97 4.91 -0.93
N VAL A 50 -12.65 4.02 -1.65
CA VAL A 50 -12.98 2.68 -1.16
C VAL A 50 -11.72 1.84 -0.98
N MET A 51 -10.88 1.76 -2.01
CA MET A 51 -9.60 1.02 -1.96
C MET A 51 -8.68 1.60 -0.88
N ARG A 52 -8.56 2.93 -0.81
CA ARG A 52 -7.74 3.62 0.20
C ARG A 52 -8.19 3.32 1.63
N ALA A 53 -9.49 3.33 1.90
CA ALA A 53 -10.01 3.02 3.23
C ALA A 53 -9.68 1.58 3.65
N MET A 54 -9.71 0.64 2.70
CA MET A 54 -9.35 -0.76 2.97
C MET A 54 -7.84 -0.94 3.15
N GLU A 55 -7.01 -0.26 2.35
CA GLU A 55 -5.55 -0.22 2.51
C GLU A 55 -5.16 0.26 3.91
N GLU A 56 -5.67 1.42 4.33
CA GLU A 56 -5.38 1.99 5.65
C GLU A 56 -5.88 1.10 6.78
N LYS A 57 -7.08 0.50 6.65
CA LYS A 57 -7.60 -0.46 7.63
C LYS A 57 -6.72 -1.71 7.76
N SER A 58 -6.27 -2.26 6.64
CA SER A 58 -5.39 -3.43 6.62
C SER A 58 -4.04 -3.12 7.27
N LEU A 59 -3.42 -2.01 6.91
CA LEU A 59 -2.15 -1.57 7.47
C LEU A 59 -2.24 -1.28 8.98
N ALA A 60 -3.30 -0.59 9.41
CA ALA A 60 -3.54 -0.33 10.83
C ALA A 60 -3.71 -1.63 11.64
N SER A 61 -4.32 -2.67 11.06
CA SER A 61 -4.52 -3.96 11.74
C SER A 61 -3.23 -4.72 12.05
N ILE A 62 -2.14 -4.39 11.33
CA ILE A 62 -0.80 -4.96 11.53
C ILE A 62 0.20 -3.96 12.11
N GLY A 63 -0.28 -2.77 12.51
CA GLY A 63 0.51 -1.74 13.17
C GLY A 63 1.31 -0.81 12.26
N LEU A 64 1.24 -0.96 10.93
CA LEU A 64 2.01 -0.16 9.97
C LEU A 64 1.31 1.16 9.64
N THR A 65 1.24 2.07 10.61
CA THR A 65 0.61 3.39 10.40
C THR A 65 1.58 4.37 9.75
N ARG A 66 1.08 5.55 9.31
CA ARG A 66 1.93 6.60 8.73
C ARG A 66 2.88 7.26 9.74
N GLU A 67 2.68 7.01 11.03
CA GLU A 67 3.50 7.55 12.12
C GLU A 67 4.73 6.67 12.43
N GLU A 68 4.81 5.48 11.81
CA GLU A 68 5.95 4.55 11.90
C GLU A 68 7.01 4.82 10.82
#